data_AF-A0A392MRW5-F1
#
_entry.id   AF-A0A392MRW5-F1
#
_cell.length_a   1.000
_cell.length_b   1.000
_cell.length_c   1.000
_cell.angle_alpha   90.00
_cell.angle_beta   90.00
_cell.angle_gamma   90.00
#
_symmetry.space_group_name_H-M   'P 1'
#
loop_
_entity.id
_entity.type
_entity.pdbx_description
1 polymer ?
#
loop_
_entity_poly.entity_id
_entity_poly.type
_entity_poly.pdbx_seq_one_letter_code
_entity_poly.pdbx_strand_id
1 'polypeptide(L)'
;PHLTSKPTESEAFSARASSKCYRACPGKCTCNHKHLIDIQKKELQDLKALKLKVKNEFEEMQSQFQKFFNDIGSQVNEMSTKALGYHKVVEENRKLYNMVQDLKGNIRVYCRIRPAFSSESKNVVDFIGEDGSLFIIDPSKTLKDGRKLFQFNRIFGPTAGQDEVYRDTQPLIRSVMDGYNVCIFAYGQTGSGKTHTMSGPSDGTSKDMGINYLALNDLFQMSNE
;
A
#
# COMPACT_ATOMS: atom_id res chain seq x y z
N PRO A 1 -6.13 18.47 25.03
CA PRO A 1 -7.33 18.67 25.87
C PRO A 1 -6.97 18.46 27.36
N HIS A 2 -7.04 19.56 28.11
CA HIS A 2 -6.82 19.74 29.56
C HIS A 2 -5.52 19.24 30.19
N LEU A 3 -4.66 20.19 30.58
CA LEU A 3 -4.43 20.46 32.00
C LEU A 3 -3.93 21.90 32.20
N THR A 4 -4.78 22.66 32.88
CA THR A 4 -4.59 23.99 33.44
C THR A 4 -3.80 23.92 34.74
N SER A 5 -2.84 24.82 34.95
CA SER A 5 -2.48 25.29 36.30
C SER A 5 -1.68 26.59 36.23
N LYS A 6 -2.34 27.70 36.59
CA LYS A 6 -1.73 28.88 37.22
C LYS A 6 -0.99 28.43 38.49
N PRO A 7 0.11 29.09 38.90
CA PRO A 7 0.02 30.25 39.82
C PRO A 7 1.18 31.25 39.54
N THR A 8 1.34 32.45 40.10
CA THR A 8 0.63 33.36 41.00
C THR A 8 1.44 34.65 40.96
N GLU A 9 0.76 35.79 41.08
CA GLU A 9 1.38 37.04 41.46
C GLU A 9 2.16 36.88 42.77
N SER A 10 3.43 37.28 42.76
CA SER A 10 4.07 37.83 43.96
C SER A 10 4.88 39.05 43.55
N GLU A 11 4.15 40.17 43.47
CA GLU A 11 4.70 41.46 43.80
C GLU A 11 5.42 41.41 45.15
N ALA A 12 6.36 42.35 45.33
CA ALA A 12 7.18 42.59 46.50
C ALA A 12 8.50 41.81 46.54
N PHE A 13 9.60 42.50 46.23
CA PHE A 13 10.29 43.26 47.28
C PHE A 13 11.40 44.14 46.68
N SER A 14 11.64 45.25 47.37
CA SER A 14 12.86 46.07 47.35
C SER A 14 12.95 47.14 46.25
N ALA A 15 13.08 48.43 46.54
CA ALA A 15 13.08 49.12 47.82
C ALA A 15 12.80 50.60 47.58
N ARG A 16 11.99 51.18 48.47
CA ARG A 16 12.17 52.57 48.89
C ARG A 16 13.61 52.75 49.36
N ALA A 17 14.36 53.62 48.71
CA ALA A 17 15.35 54.42 49.39
C ALA A 17 15.38 55.81 48.74
N SER A 18 14.71 56.72 49.42
CA SER A 18 14.93 58.16 49.30
C SER A 18 16.42 58.48 49.15
N SER A 19 16.79 59.16 48.07
CA SER A 19 17.94 60.06 48.12
C SER A 19 17.40 61.48 48.17
N LYS A 20 16.94 61.83 49.38
CA LYS A 20 16.81 63.22 49.80
C LYS A 20 18.15 63.90 49.50
N CYS A 21 18.14 64.84 48.56
CA CYS A 21 19.28 65.70 48.27
C CYS A 21 19.47 66.63 49.49
N TYR A 22 20.18 66.14 50.51
CA TYR A 22 20.58 66.97 51.64
C TYR A 22 22.07 67.31 51.51
N ARG A 23 22.29 68.63 51.56
CA ARG A 23 23.55 69.37 51.78
C ARG A 23 24.33 69.76 50.53
N ALA A 24 24.43 71.09 50.42
CA ALA A 24 25.22 71.90 49.52
C ALA A 24 26.53 71.24 49.03
N CYS A 25 26.65 71.09 47.71
CA CYS A 25 27.95 71.06 47.03
C CYS A 25 28.20 72.44 46.40
N PRO A 26 29.06 73.28 47.00
CA PRO A 26 29.55 74.48 46.35
C PRO A 26 30.71 74.09 45.43
N GLY A 27 30.41 73.69 44.20
CA GLY A 27 31.43 73.35 43.20
C GLY A 27 30.92 72.38 42.14
N LYS A 28 30.79 72.86 40.90
CA LYS A 28 30.54 72.16 39.62
C LYS A 28 29.84 70.79 39.73
N CYS A 29 28.55 70.78 39.40
CA CYS A 29 27.71 69.59 39.19
C CYS A 29 28.40 68.51 38.32
N THR A 30 29.13 67.60 38.94
CA THR A 30 29.86 66.51 38.26
C THR A 30 29.31 65.13 38.62
N CYS A 31 28.45 65.03 39.66
CA CYS A 31 27.93 63.75 40.16
C CYS A 31 26.81 63.13 39.29
N ASN A 32 25.83 63.92 38.82
CA ASN A 32 24.75 63.44 37.94
C ASN A 32 25.28 63.01 36.56
N HIS A 33 26.27 63.72 36.03
CA HIS A 33 26.86 63.41 34.73
C HIS A 33 27.68 62.11 34.77
N LYS A 34 28.39 61.86 35.88
CA LYS A 34 29.14 60.61 36.09
C LYS A 34 28.21 59.40 36.15
N HIS A 35 27.11 59.51 36.89
CA HIS A 35 26.12 58.44 36.99
C HIS A 35 25.47 58.11 35.64
N LEU A 36 25.16 59.13 34.83
CA LEU A 36 24.54 58.98 33.51
C LEU A 36 25.50 58.31 32.51
N ILE A 37 26.80 58.64 32.58
CA ILE A 37 27.85 57.95 31.82
C ILE A 37 27.99 56.49 32.25
N ASP A 38 27.90 56.19 33.55
CA ASP A 38 27.98 54.80 34.04
C ASP A 38 26.77 53.96 33.58
N ILE A 39 25.57 54.56 33.52
CA ILE A 39 24.37 53.90 32.95
C ILE A 39 24.56 53.62 31.46
N GLN A 40 24.96 54.63 30.67
CA GLN A 40 25.20 54.44 29.23
C GLN A 40 26.29 53.40 28.96
N LYS A 41 27.33 53.36 29.80
CA LYS A 41 28.40 52.36 29.71
C LYS A 41 27.90 50.94 30.00
N LYS A 42 26.96 50.80 30.95
CA LYS A 42 26.31 49.53 31.28
C LYS A 42 25.37 49.06 30.16
N GLU A 43 24.51 49.95 29.64
CA GLU A 43 23.63 49.66 28.50
C GLU A 43 24.44 49.24 27.27
N LEU A 44 25.58 49.88 27.01
CA LEU A 44 26.48 49.54 25.90
C LEU A 44 27.20 48.21 26.11
N GLN A 45 27.45 47.79 27.35
CA GLN A 45 27.94 46.44 27.68
C GLN A 45 26.85 45.38 27.48
N ASP A 46 25.63 45.66 27.93
CA ASP A 46 24.48 44.75 27.76
C ASP A 46 24.15 44.55 26.27
N LEU A 47 24.20 45.62 25.47
CA LEU A 47 23.97 45.56 24.02
C LEU A 47 25.07 44.76 23.29
N LYS A 48 26.33 44.86 23.75
CA LYS A 48 27.44 44.02 23.25
C LYS A 48 27.24 42.55 23.60
N ALA A 49 26.79 42.25 24.81
CA ALA A 49 26.50 40.88 25.24
C ALA A 49 25.33 40.28 24.45
N LEU A 50 24.27 41.05 24.22
CA LEU A 50 23.13 40.64 23.40
C LEU A 50 23.54 40.38 21.95
N LYS A 51 24.34 41.26 21.35
CA LYS A 51 24.90 41.06 20.00
C LYS A 51 25.68 39.74 19.90
N LEU A 52 26.51 39.44 20.91
CA LEU A 52 27.29 38.21 20.93
C LEU A 52 26.39 36.98 21.04
N LYS A 53 25.34 37.03 21.88
CA LYS A 53 24.34 35.95 21.98
C LYS A 53 23.65 35.68 20.64
N VAL A 54 23.10 36.73 20.01
CA VAL A 54 22.41 36.61 18.71
C VAL A 54 23.35 36.06 17.64
N LYS A 55 24.63 36.46 17.64
CA LYS A 55 25.63 35.92 16.70
C LYS A 55 25.84 34.41 16.90
N ASN A 56 25.97 33.97 18.16
CA ASN A 56 26.15 32.55 18.48
C ASN A 56 24.91 31.73 18.12
N GLU A 57 23.70 32.23 18.44
CA GLU A 57 22.44 31.58 18.06
C GLU A 57 22.29 31.47 16.53
N PHE A 58 22.70 32.50 15.79
CA PHE A 58 22.68 32.47 14.33
C PHE A 58 23.66 31.44 13.75
N GLU A 59 24.88 31.35 14.30
CA GLU A 59 25.88 30.34 13.89
C GLU A 59 25.39 28.92 14.19
N GLU A 60 24.77 28.71 15.35
CA GLU A 60 24.16 27.43 15.73
C GLU A 60 23.00 27.05 14.80
N MET A 61 22.10 28.00 14.52
CA MET A 61 21.01 27.82 13.57
C MET A 61 21.53 27.48 12.17
N GLN A 62 22.59 28.15 11.70
CA GLN A 62 23.21 27.87 10.40
C GLN A 62 23.80 26.44 10.36
N SER A 63 24.44 26.01 11.44
CA SER A 63 24.95 24.64 11.58
C SER A 63 23.82 23.59 11.56
N GLN A 64 22.71 23.87 12.25
CA GLN A 64 21.54 22.99 12.26
C GLN A 64 20.91 22.88 10.87
N PHE A 65 20.76 23.99 10.15
CA PHE A 65 20.24 23.97 8.78
C PHE A 65 21.13 23.15 7.84
N GLN A 66 22.45 23.30 7.90
CA GLN A 66 23.36 22.49 7.08
C GLN A 66 23.20 20.99 7.34
N LYS A 67 23.11 20.58 8.61
CA LYS A 67 22.88 19.17 8.97
C LYS A 67 21.55 18.67 8.41
N PHE A 68 20.49 19.44 8.58
CA PHE A 68 19.16 19.08 8.07
C PHE A 68 19.13 18.91 6.54
N PHE A 69 19.77 19.81 5.79
CA PHE A 69 19.87 19.66 4.33
C PHE A 69 20.68 18.43 3.89
N ASN A 70 21.77 18.12 4.60
CA ASN A 70 22.55 16.92 4.33
C ASN A 70 21.75 15.64 4.61
N ASP A 71 21.00 15.61 5.72
CA ASP A 71 20.15 14.48 6.08
C ASP A 71 19.04 14.28 5.04
N ILE A 72 18.35 15.35 4.63
CA ILE A 72 17.36 15.28 3.56
C ILE A 72 17.99 14.78 2.25
N GLY A 73 19.15 15.31 1.87
CA GLY A 73 19.85 14.88 0.66
C GLY A 73 20.18 13.38 0.68
N SER A 74 20.61 12.86 1.83
CA SER A 74 20.88 11.43 2.02
C SER A 74 19.60 10.59 1.89
N GLN A 75 18.50 11.01 2.51
CA GLN A 75 17.21 10.32 2.45
C GLN A 75 16.63 10.30 1.03
N VAL A 76 16.73 11.43 0.31
CA VAL A 76 16.25 11.53 -1.08
C VAL A 76 17.05 10.61 -2.00
N ASN A 77 18.37 10.56 -1.85
CA ASN A 77 19.21 9.66 -2.65
C ASN A 77 18.94 8.18 -2.34
N GLU A 78 18.77 7.83 -1.08
CA GLU A 78 18.42 6.47 -0.68
C GLU A 78 17.05 6.07 -1.22
N MET A 79 16.05 6.96 -1.09
CA MET A 79 14.71 6.75 -1.63
C MET A 79 14.75 6.60 -3.16
N SER A 80 15.49 7.45 -3.86
CA SER A 80 15.65 7.38 -5.32
C SER A 80 16.26 6.05 -5.76
N THR A 81 17.31 5.60 -5.06
CA THR A 81 17.97 4.32 -5.36
C THR A 81 17.03 3.14 -5.12
N LYS A 82 16.27 3.15 -4.01
CA LYS A 82 15.25 2.13 -3.72
C LYS A 82 14.13 2.13 -4.76
N ALA A 83 13.64 3.30 -5.15
CA ALA A 83 12.61 3.44 -6.17
C ALA A 83 13.06 2.88 -7.53
N LEU A 84 14.28 3.22 -7.98
CA LEU A 84 14.86 2.67 -9.21
C LEU A 84 15.01 1.14 -9.15
N GLY A 85 15.53 0.63 -8.04
CA GLY A 85 15.64 -0.82 -7.82
C GLY A 85 14.27 -1.52 -7.85
N TYR A 86 13.27 -0.94 -7.20
CA TYR A 86 11.90 -1.45 -7.20
C TYR A 86 11.31 -1.50 -8.61
N HIS A 87 11.44 -0.44 -9.40
CA HIS A 87 10.96 -0.42 -10.78
C HIS A 87 11.58 -1.51 -11.64
N LYS A 88 12.90 -1.76 -11.49
CA LYS A 88 13.58 -2.82 -12.21
C LYS A 88 13.03 -4.20 -11.85
N VAL A 89 12.82 -4.46 -10.57
CA VAL A 89 12.25 -5.73 -10.09
C VAL A 89 10.81 -5.93 -10.59
N VAL A 90 9.99 -4.88 -10.57
CA VAL A 90 8.62 -4.93 -11.11
C VAL A 90 8.62 -5.25 -12.61
N GLU A 91 9.52 -4.63 -13.39
CA GLU A 91 9.65 -4.91 -14.83
C GLU A 91 10.11 -6.35 -15.10
N GLU A 92 11.09 -6.85 -14.34
CA GLU A 92 11.56 -8.24 -14.46
C GLU A 92 10.46 -9.24 -14.08
N ASN A 93 9.74 -8.99 -12.99
CA ASN A 93 8.60 -9.82 -12.57
C ASN A 93 7.53 -9.89 -13.65
N ARG A 94 7.21 -8.76 -14.30
CA ARG A 94 6.28 -8.71 -15.42
C ARG A 94 6.74 -9.58 -16.59
N LYS A 95 8.03 -9.54 -16.95
CA LYS A 95 8.60 -10.37 -18.03
C LYS A 95 8.52 -11.86 -17.69
N LEU A 96 8.93 -12.23 -16.48
CA LEU A 96 8.89 -13.62 -16.01
C LEU A 96 7.46 -14.16 -15.95
N TYR A 97 6.53 -13.33 -15.50
CA TYR A 97 5.12 -13.69 -15.44
C TYR A 97 4.55 -14.05 -16.81
N ASN A 98 4.81 -13.21 -17.82
CA ASN A 98 4.34 -13.46 -19.19
C ASN A 98 4.99 -14.70 -19.79
N MET A 99 6.30 -14.91 -19.56
CA MET A 99 6.98 -16.13 -19.98
C MET A 99 6.35 -17.40 -19.38
N VAL A 100 5.96 -17.36 -18.10
CA VAL A 100 5.24 -18.47 -17.47
C VAL A 100 3.87 -18.69 -18.12
N GLN A 101 3.16 -17.64 -18.53
CA GLN A 101 1.88 -17.79 -19.23
C GLN A 101 2.06 -18.42 -20.62
N ASP A 102 3.07 -17.99 -21.38
CA ASP A 102 3.37 -18.52 -22.71
C ASP A 102 3.76 -20.01 -22.65
N LEU A 103 4.57 -20.39 -21.65
CA LEU A 103 4.99 -21.79 -21.44
C LEU A 103 3.81 -22.70 -21.08
N LYS A 104 2.78 -22.18 -20.41
CA LYS A 104 1.53 -22.92 -20.16
C LYS A 104 0.65 -23.06 -21.40
N GLY A 105 0.98 -22.36 -22.49
CA GLY A 105 0.24 -22.33 -23.74
C GLY A 105 -0.76 -21.18 -23.81
N ASN A 106 -0.85 -20.60 -25.01
CA ASN A 106 -1.73 -19.48 -25.34
C ASN A 106 -3.21 -19.89 -25.42
N ILE A 107 -3.47 -21.17 -25.68
CA ILE A 107 -4.80 -21.75 -25.68
C ILE A 107 -4.85 -22.80 -24.58
N ARG A 108 -5.80 -22.65 -23.66
CA ARG A 108 -6.00 -23.57 -22.54
C ARG A 108 -7.45 -24.03 -22.53
N VAL A 109 -7.64 -25.34 -22.41
CA VAL A 109 -8.95 -25.97 -22.36
C VAL A 109 -9.13 -26.57 -20.98
N TYR A 110 -10.11 -26.05 -20.25
CA TYR A 110 -10.51 -26.55 -18.94
C TYR A 110 -11.83 -27.29 -19.04
N CYS A 111 -11.94 -28.44 -18.37
CA CYS A 111 -13.18 -29.15 -18.21
C CYS A 111 -13.74 -28.85 -16.82
N ARG A 112 -15.02 -28.46 -16.72
CA ARG A 112 -15.70 -28.31 -15.43
C ARG A 112 -16.92 -29.20 -15.37
N ILE A 113 -16.92 -30.12 -14.42
CA ILE A 113 -18.01 -31.06 -14.19
C ILE A 113 -18.95 -30.43 -13.17
N ARG A 114 -20.21 -30.23 -13.53
CA ARG A 114 -21.22 -29.71 -12.57
C ARG A 114 -21.66 -30.80 -11.58
N PRO A 115 -22.09 -30.43 -10.36
CA PRO A 115 -22.83 -31.34 -9.49
C PRO A 115 -24.02 -32.01 -10.18
N ALA A 116 -24.24 -33.29 -9.86
CA ALA A 116 -25.46 -33.99 -10.24
C ALA A 116 -26.68 -33.32 -9.59
N PHE A 117 -27.76 -33.16 -10.34
CA PHE A 117 -28.97 -32.48 -9.87
C PHE A 117 -29.92 -33.43 -9.13
N SER A 118 -29.83 -34.73 -9.42
CA SER A 118 -30.67 -35.76 -8.79
C SER A 118 -29.83 -36.98 -8.43
N SER A 119 -30.22 -37.66 -7.36
CA SER A 119 -29.63 -38.92 -6.88
C SER A 119 -29.70 -40.06 -7.92
N GLU A 120 -30.58 -39.93 -8.92
CA GLU A 120 -30.80 -40.90 -10.00
C GLU A 120 -29.94 -40.63 -11.25
N SER A 121 -29.16 -39.54 -11.27
CA SER A 121 -28.27 -39.22 -12.37
C SER A 121 -27.11 -40.24 -12.42
N LYS A 122 -27.06 -41.09 -13.45
CA LYS A 122 -25.93 -41.99 -13.67
C LYS A 122 -24.64 -41.17 -13.84
N ASN A 123 -23.69 -41.31 -12.91
CA ASN A 123 -22.37 -40.71 -13.06
C ASN A 123 -21.63 -41.42 -14.20
N VAL A 124 -21.45 -40.69 -15.30
CA VAL A 124 -20.74 -41.15 -16.51
C VAL A 124 -19.22 -40.98 -16.35
N VAL A 125 -18.77 -40.27 -15.32
CA VAL A 125 -17.36 -40.01 -15.02
C VAL A 125 -16.78 -41.18 -14.23
N ASP A 126 -15.71 -41.78 -14.76
CA ASP A 126 -15.02 -42.93 -14.18
C ASP A 126 -13.84 -42.50 -13.32
N PHE A 127 -12.95 -41.67 -13.89
CA PHE A 127 -11.74 -41.20 -13.22
C PHE A 127 -11.35 -39.80 -13.69
N ILE A 128 -10.84 -39.00 -12.75
CA ILE A 128 -10.27 -37.67 -12.99
C ILE A 128 -8.80 -37.75 -12.56
N GLY A 129 -7.88 -37.66 -13.51
CA GLY A 129 -6.44 -37.61 -13.28
C GLY A 129 -5.96 -36.20 -12.93
N GLU A 130 -4.91 -36.13 -12.11
CA GLU A 130 -4.24 -34.87 -11.75
C GLU A 130 -3.51 -34.23 -12.95
N ASP A 131 -3.18 -35.05 -13.95
CA ASP A 131 -2.56 -34.67 -15.22
C ASP A 131 -3.57 -34.09 -16.24
N GLY A 132 -4.85 -33.96 -15.88
CA GLY A 132 -5.91 -33.51 -16.79
C GLY A 132 -6.51 -34.61 -17.66
N SER A 133 -6.25 -35.89 -17.35
CA SER A 133 -6.90 -37.05 -17.97
C SER A 133 -8.33 -37.27 -17.43
N LEU A 134 -9.34 -37.27 -18.30
CA LEU A 134 -10.73 -37.56 -17.97
C LEU A 134 -11.18 -38.89 -18.59
N PHE A 135 -11.59 -39.84 -17.76
CA PHE A 135 -12.23 -41.07 -18.23
C PHE A 135 -13.75 -41.00 -18.10
N ILE A 136 -14.44 -41.28 -19.19
CA ILE A 136 -15.91 -41.29 -19.29
C ILE A 136 -16.36 -42.69 -19.74
N ILE A 137 -17.37 -43.26 -19.08
CA ILE A 137 -17.98 -44.54 -19.46
C ILE A 137 -19.34 -44.29 -20.11
N ASP A 138 -19.45 -44.62 -21.38
CA ASP A 138 -20.73 -44.63 -22.09
C ASP A 138 -21.62 -45.79 -21.58
N PRO A 139 -22.75 -45.49 -20.91
CA PRO A 139 -23.61 -46.53 -20.34
C PRO A 139 -24.35 -47.35 -21.41
N SER A 140 -24.29 -46.94 -22.68
CA SER A 140 -24.93 -47.65 -23.80
C SER A 140 -24.03 -48.70 -24.46
N LYS A 141 -22.75 -48.81 -24.05
CA LYS A 141 -21.75 -49.72 -24.64
C LYS A 141 -21.13 -50.65 -23.60
N THR A 142 -20.51 -51.74 -24.07
CA THR A 142 -19.69 -52.63 -23.22
C THR A 142 -18.49 -51.87 -22.65
N LEU A 143 -18.03 -52.23 -21.45
CA LEU A 143 -16.99 -51.48 -20.72
C LEU A 143 -15.69 -51.28 -21.52
N LYS A 144 -15.34 -52.24 -22.40
CA LYS A 144 -14.17 -52.17 -23.28
C LYS A 144 -14.31 -51.12 -24.40
N ASP A 145 -15.50 -50.94 -24.96
CA ASP A 145 -15.75 -50.03 -26.09
C ASP A 145 -16.40 -48.70 -25.66
N GLY A 146 -16.88 -48.64 -24.42
CA GLY A 146 -17.57 -47.50 -23.83
C GLY A 146 -16.66 -46.53 -23.06
N ARG A 147 -15.43 -46.93 -22.73
CA ARG A 147 -14.49 -46.10 -21.97
C ARG A 147 -13.73 -45.16 -22.89
N LYS A 148 -13.92 -43.85 -22.73
CA LYS A 148 -13.25 -42.79 -23.51
C LYS A 148 -12.33 -41.97 -22.62
N LEU A 149 -11.15 -41.66 -23.14
CA LEU A 149 -10.17 -40.77 -22.54
C LEU A 149 -10.21 -39.41 -23.24
N PHE A 150 -10.26 -38.33 -22.46
CA PHE A 150 -10.09 -36.96 -22.94
C PHE A 150 -8.96 -36.29 -22.16
N GLN A 151 -8.17 -35.46 -22.84
CA GLN A 151 -7.07 -34.72 -22.23
C GLN A 151 -7.42 -33.22 -22.18
N PHE A 152 -7.30 -32.62 -21.01
CA PHE A 152 -7.48 -31.19 -20.77
C PHE A 152 -6.26 -30.60 -20.07
N ASN A 153 -6.16 -29.27 -20.03
CA ASN A 153 -5.15 -28.61 -19.21
C ASN A 153 -5.46 -28.74 -17.72
N ARG A 154 -6.76 -28.78 -17.37
CA ARG A 154 -7.24 -29.06 -16.02
C ARG A 154 -8.68 -29.53 -16.05
N ILE A 155 -9.04 -30.38 -15.09
CA ILE A 155 -10.40 -30.83 -14.86
C ILE A 155 -10.82 -30.38 -13.46
N PHE A 156 -11.94 -29.67 -13.39
CA PHE A 156 -12.61 -29.28 -12.15
C PHE A 156 -13.74 -30.27 -11.87
N GLY A 157 -13.63 -31.00 -10.77
CA GLY A 157 -14.65 -31.95 -10.35
C GLY A 157 -15.95 -31.28 -9.88
N PRO A 158 -17.00 -32.08 -9.59
CA PRO A 158 -18.29 -31.58 -9.10
C PRO A 158 -18.21 -30.71 -7.85
N THR A 159 -17.19 -30.90 -7.02
CA THR A 159 -16.99 -30.19 -5.75
C THR A 159 -16.18 -28.90 -5.91
N ALA A 160 -15.69 -28.59 -7.12
CA ALA A 160 -14.83 -27.44 -7.36
C ALA A 160 -15.61 -26.12 -7.27
N GLY A 161 -15.14 -25.24 -6.39
CA GLY A 161 -15.69 -23.91 -6.15
C GLY A 161 -15.41 -22.92 -7.27
N GLN A 162 -16.08 -21.76 -7.23
CA GLN A 162 -15.84 -20.66 -8.18
C GLN A 162 -14.45 -20.06 -8.02
N ASP A 163 -13.98 -19.97 -6.78
CA ASP A 163 -12.65 -19.51 -6.39
C ASP A 163 -11.54 -20.39 -6.98
N GLU A 164 -11.73 -21.71 -6.96
CA GLU A 164 -10.76 -22.64 -7.53
C GLU A 164 -10.64 -22.47 -9.05
N VAL A 165 -11.77 -22.36 -9.75
CA VAL A 165 -11.78 -22.10 -11.20
C VAL A 165 -11.14 -20.75 -11.49
N TYR A 166 -11.47 -19.73 -10.68
CA TYR A 166 -10.94 -18.40 -10.84
C TYR A 166 -9.42 -18.36 -10.67
N ARG A 167 -8.86 -18.99 -9.63
CA ARG A 167 -7.42 -19.05 -9.36
C ARG A 167 -6.59 -19.54 -10.56
N ASP A 168 -7.15 -20.42 -11.39
CA ASP A 168 -6.48 -20.94 -12.58
C ASP A 168 -6.65 -20.08 -13.84
N THR A 169 -7.72 -19.28 -13.88
CA THR A 169 -7.97 -18.30 -14.96
C THR A 169 -7.37 -16.93 -14.65
N GLN A 170 -7.18 -16.61 -13.36
CA GLN A 170 -6.69 -15.33 -12.87
C GLN A 170 -5.39 -14.91 -13.55
N PRO A 171 -4.40 -15.80 -13.74
CA PRO A 171 -3.16 -15.35 -14.33
C PRO A 171 -3.31 -14.88 -15.79
N LEU A 172 -4.22 -15.53 -16.52
CA LEU A 172 -4.57 -15.11 -17.86
C LEU A 172 -5.28 -13.75 -17.82
N ILE A 173 -6.27 -13.58 -16.94
CA ILE A 173 -7.04 -12.33 -16.79
C ILE A 173 -6.12 -11.14 -16.47
N ARG A 174 -5.17 -11.30 -15.54
CA ARG A 174 -4.24 -10.24 -15.15
C ARG A 174 -3.27 -9.83 -16.26
N SER A 175 -3.04 -10.69 -17.25
CA SER A 175 -2.22 -10.37 -18.42
C SER A 175 -2.82 -9.22 -19.27
N VAL A 176 -4.11 -8.90 -19.10
CA VAL A 176 -4.73 -7.72 -19.71
C VAL A 176 -4.10 -6.42 -19.22
N MET A 177 -3.68 -6.35 -17.94
CA MET A 177 -2.98 -5.18 -17.39
C MET A 177 -1.60 -4.97 -18.04
N ASP A 178 -1.03 -6.04 -18.57
CA ASP A 178 0.23 -6.02 -19.31
C ASP A 178 0.05 -5.70 -20.81
N GLY A 179 -1.19 -5.46 -21.27
CA GLY A 179 -1.50 -5.12 -22.66
C GLY A 179 -1.81 -6.33 -23.57
N TYR A 180 -2.04 -7.51 -23.00
CA TYR A 180 -2.44 -8.70 -23.77
C TYR A 180 -3.95 -8.79 -23.96
N ASN A 181 -4.36 -9.30 -25.12
CA ASN A 181 -5.76 -9.60 -25.39
C ASN A 181 -6.10 -10.99 -24.86
N VAL A 182 -7.13 -11.07 -24.00
CA VAL A 182 -7.56 -12.31 -23.35
C VAL A 182 -9.00 -12.59 -23.69
N CYS A 183 -9.29 -13.84 -24.07
CA CYS A 183 -10.64 -14.30 -24.35
C CYS A 183 -10.94 -15.54 -23.50
N ILE A 184 -12.01 -15.48 -22.70
CA ILE A 184 -12.53 -16.60 -21.93
C ILE A 184 -13.97 -16.83 -22.37
N PHE A 185 -14.25 -18.04 -22.82
CA PHE A 185 -15.60 -18.46 -23.20
C PHE A 185 -15.93 -19.80 -22.57
N ALA A 186 -17.21 -19.98 -22.24
CA ALA A 186 -17.72 -21.25 -21.72
C ALA A 186 -18.46 -22.00 -22.83
N TYR A 187 -18.14 -23.28 -23.00
CA TYR A 187 -18.74 -24.15 -24.01
C TYR A 187 -19.49 -25.33 -23.37
N GLY A 188 -20.57 -25.78 -24.00
CA GLY A 188 -21.37 -26.93 -23.56
C GLY A 188 -22.85 -26.80 -23.88
N GLN A 189 -23.61 -27.88 -23.67
CA GLN A 189 -25.07 -27.89 -23.89
C GLN A 189 -25.84 -26.98 -22.91
N THR A 190 -27.11 -26.69 -23.18
CA THR A 190 -28.00 -26.01 -22.21
C THR A 190 -28.07 -26.81 -20.91
N GLY A 191 -27.99 -26.11 -19.77
CA GLY A 191 -27.94 -26.72 -18.44
C GLY A 191 -26.58 -27.28 -18.01
N SER A 192 -25.51 -27.13 -18.80
CA SER A 192 -24.17 -27.63 -18.44
C SER A 192 -23.42 -26.76 -17.41
N GLY A 193 -23.94 -25.59 -17.03
CA GLY A 193 -23.30 -24.69 -16.06
C GLY A 193 -22.46 -23.55 -16.65
N LYS A 194 -22.62 -23.21 -17.95
CA LYS A 194 -21.94 -22.06 -18.59
C LYS A 194 -22.21 -20.74 -17.86
N THR A 195 -23.48 -20.38 -17.70
CA THR A 195 -23.91 -19.14 -17.01
C THR A 195 -23.47 -19.15 -15.54
N HIS A 196 -23.59 -20.28 -14.86
CA HIS A 196 -23.11 -20.43 -13.49
C HIS A 196 -21.59 -20.20 -13.39
N THR A 197 -20.81 -20.65 -14.37
CA THR A 197 -19.35 -20.42 -14.37
C THR A 197 -19.01 -18.95 -14.62
N MET A 198 -19.59 -18.34 -15.66
CA MET A 198 -19.22 -16.98 -16.06
C MET A 198 -19.83 -15.90 -15.15
N SER A 199 -21.09 -16.02 -14.78
CA SER A 199 -21.82 -15.01 -14.00
C SER A 199 -22.02 -15.41 -12.54
N GLY A 200 -22.04 -16.71 -12.23
CA GLY A 200 -22.47 -17.20 -10.92
C GLY A 200 -23.99 -17.44 -10.85
N PRO A 201 -24.49 -17.94 -9.73
CA PRO A 201 -25.92 -18.11 -9.49
C PRO A 201 -26.60 -16.75 -9.22
N SER A 202 -27.84 -16.59 -9.68
CA SER A 202 -28.62 -15.34 -9.54
C SER A 202 -28.84 -14.91 -8.08
N ASP A 203 -28.97 -15.88 -7.18
CA ASP A 203 -29.22 -15.67 -5.75
C ASP A 203 -27.98 -16.00 -4.90
N GLY A 204 -26.79 -15.97 -5.53
CA GLY A 204 -25.52 -16.33 -4.91
C GLY A 204 -25.02 -15.32 -3.89
N THR A 205 -24.24 -15.78 -2.91
CA THR A 205 -23.46 -14.90 -2.05
C THR A 205 -22.23 -14.36 -2.79
N SER A 206 -21.49 -13.42 -2.20
CA SER A 206 -20.24 -12.89 -2.77
C SER A 206 -19.20 -13.97 -3.10
N LYS A 207 -19.28 -15.14 -2.44
CA LYS A 207 -18.40 -16.29 -2.68
C LYS A 207 -18.76 -17.10 -3.94
N ASP A 208 -19.99 -16.92 -4.45
CA ASP A 208 -20.51 -17.66 -5.60
C ASP A 208 -20.39 -16.87 -6.92
N MET A 209 -19.81 -15.66 -6.85
CA MET A 209 -19.60 -14.80 -8.00
C MET A 209 -18.87 -15.55 -9.13
N GLY A 210 -19.37 -15.40 -10.35
CA GLY A 210 -18.75 -16.00 -11.52
C GLY A 210 -17.45 -15.31 -11.91
N ILE A 211 -16.76 -15.92 -12.88
CA ILE A 211 -15.47 -15.44 -13.40
C ILE A 211 -15.54 -13.98 -13.84
N ASN A 212 -16.64 -13.52 -14.44
CA ASN A 212 -16.77 -12.14 -14.90
C ASN A 212 -16.64 -11.12 -13.75
N TYR A 213 -17.35 -11.34 -12.65
CA TYR A 213 -17.36 -10.42 -11.52
C TYR A 213 -16.05 -10.49 -10.73
N LEU A 214 -15.51 -11.70 -10.55
CA LEU A 214 -14.20 -11.90 -9.92
C LEU A 214 -13.08 -11.23 -10.73
N ALA A 215 -13.11 -11.37 -12.06
CA ALA A 215 -12.16 -10.73 -12.96
C ALA A 215 -12.22 -9.21 -12.85
N LEU A 216 -13.42 -8.62 -12.94
CA LEU A 216 -13.59 -7.17 -12.85
C LEU A 216 -13.10 -6.64 -11.49
N ASN A 217 -13.48 -7.29 -10.39
CA ASN A 217 -13.06 -6.87 -9.06
C ASN A 217 -11.53 -6.92 -8.90
N ASP A 218 -10.88 -7.99 -9.37
CA ASP A 218 -9.42 -8.11 -9.32
C ASP A 218 -8.71 -7.05 -10.18
N LEU A 219 -9.21 -6.80 -11.40
CA LEU A 219 -8.65 -5.76 -12.27
C LEU A 219 -8.78 -4.36 -11.66
N PHE A 220 -9.93 -4.04 -11.03
CA PHE A 220 -10.10 -2.76 -10.33
C PHE A 220 -9.24 -2.65 -9.07
N GLN A 221 -9.02 -3.75 -8.35
CA GLN A 221 -8.10 -3.76 -7.21
C GLN A 221 -6.67 -3.48 -7.69
N MET A 222 -6.22 -4.18 -8.74
CA MET A 222 -4.90 -3.97 -9.32
C MET A 222 -4.70 -2.58 -9.94
N SER A 223 -5.75 -1.95 -10.48
CA SER A 223 -5.62 -0.60 -11.04
C SER A 223 -5.48 0.50 -9.98
N ASN A 224 -5.90 0.23 -8.74
CA ASN A 224 -5.86 1.17 -7.63
C ASN A 224 -4.59 1.04 -6.77
N GLU A 225 -3.75 0.04 -7.05
CA GLU A 225 -2.43 -0.17 -6.43
C GLU A 225 -1.32 0.52 -7.23
#